data_AF-A0AAW2BC23-F1
#
_entry.id   AF-A0AAW2BC23-F1
#
_cell.length_a   1.000
_cell.length_b   1.000
_cell.length_c   1.000
_cell.angle_alpha   90.00
_cell.angle_beta   90.00
_cell.angle_gamma   90.00
#
_symmetry.space_group_name_H-M   'P 1'
#
loop_
_entity.id
_entity.type
_entity.pdbx_description
1 polymer ?
#
loop_
_entity_poly.entity_id
_entity_poly.type
_entity_poly.pdbx_seq_one_letter_code
_entity_poly.pdbx_strand_id
1 'polypeptide(L)'
;MKSGRYTLNTVNGGTTESQTQSLCQDEGEARVCRGSRCLVWMTVCLGIICVLLLVFIILHHISITAERESLFKSNKNTAEEFNQTINRLQDENTNQMTEKDHLKNNFNSLSQKNLEPQTSAKDLTDEKIQLQNNLNSLSQKNLELETRVKDLTTKKSQLQGSFDSLSQKNLNLETRVKDLTAEKSQLQGSVDDLNKKKQELERKVTSLSEELKREKSKQGNLSGPVCLFKSNELKSWSESRQYCRNHGGDLVIIDTEEKQKSISSFIKERVWIGLSKIENKGNMKWVDNSTLKDGFWYEQRNNAGGNEDCVELMPLDTIQNWNDLPCSEKRKGICEK
;
A
#
# COMPACT_ATOMS: atom_id res chain seq x y z
N MET A 1 -32.13 74.13 -32.25
CA MET A 1 -33.13 74.68 -31.30
C MET A 1 -32.65 76.09 -30.95
N LYS A 2 -33.21 77.15 -31.56
CA LYS A 2 -34.30 78.01 -31.03
C LYS A 2 -34.00 78.46 -29.59
N SER A 3 -34.06 79.74 -29.19
CA SER A 3 -34.61 80.97 -29.78
C SER A 3 -34.22 82.14 -28.86
N GLY A 4 -33.77 83.27 -29.39
CA GLY A 4 -34.50 84.54 -29.26
C GLY A 4 -33.75 85.53 -28.37
N ARG A 5 -33.73 86.84 -28.60
CA ARG A 5 -34.60 87.69 -29.43
C ARG A 5 -33.85 88.99 -29.80
N TYR A 6 -34.27 89.55 -30.93
CA TYR A 6 -33.69 90.65 -31.70
C TYR A 6 -34.14 92.05 -31.24
N THR A 7 -33.25 93.04 -31.46
CA THR A 7 -33.45 94.40 -32.07
C THR A 7 -34.36 95.41 -31.36
N LEU A 8 -34.31 96.73 -31.55
CA LEU A 8 -33.67 97.73 -32.45
C LEU A 8 -33.34 98.97 -31.55
N ASN A 9 -32.56 100.01 -31.86
CA ASN A 9 -32.63 100.89 -33.04
C ASN A 9 -31.45 101.89 -33.06
N THR A 10 -31.00 102.17 -34.28
CA THR A 10 -30.20 103.29 -34.80
C THR A 10 -30.96 104.65 -34.65
N VAL A 11 -30.43 105.88 -34.71
CA VAL A 11 -29.55 106.57 -35.69
C VAL A 11 -29.08 107.92 -35.09
N ASN A 12 -27.85 108.30 -35.45
CA ASN A 12 -27.17 109.61 -35.58
C ASN A 12 -27.83 110.94 -35.13
N GLY A 13 -26.96 111.76 -34.52
CA GLY A 13 -26.54 113.05 -35.11
C GLY A 13 -27.40 114.27 -34.79
N GLY A 14 -26.77 115.30 -34.23
CA GLY A 14 -27.36 116.64 -34.19
C GLY A 14 -26.97 117.45 -32.96
N THR A 15 -25.86 118.17 -33.07
CA THR A 15 -25.65 119.46 -32.40
C THR A 15 -26.79 120.41 -32.76
N THR A 16 -27.40 121.05 -31.76
CA THR A 16 -28.02 122.37 -31.90
C THR A 16 -28.00 123.10 -30.56
N GLU A 17 -27.47 124.32 -30.62
CA GLU A 17 -27.54 125.35 -29.59
C GLU A 17 -28.98 125.74 -29.23
N SER A 18 -29.11 126.18 -27.97
CA SER A 18 -29.89 127.32 -27.49
C SER A 18 -31.33 127.51 -27.97
N GLN A 19 -32.27 127.38 -27.03
CA GLN A 19 -33.47 128.23 -27.01
C GLN A 19 -33.73 128.73 -25.58
N THR A 20 -33.50 130.03 -25.39
CA THR A 20 -34.14 130.82 -24.33
C THR A 20 -35.37 131.47 -24.95
N GLN A 21 -36.53 131.20 -24.35
CA GLN A 21 -37.83 131.69 -24.80
C GLN A 21 -38.15 133.04 -24.13
N SER A 22 -38.75 133.91 -24.94
CA SER A 22 -39.18 135.30 -24.71
C SER A 22 -40.32 135.47 -23.69
N LEU A 23 -40.39 136.66 -23.06
CA LEU A 23 -41.66 137.33 -22.78
C LEU A 23 -41.50 138.88 -22.75
N CYS A 24 -42.10 139.51 -23.78
CA CYS A 24 -42.79 140.81 -23.94
C CYS A 24 -42.24 142.19 -23.49
N GLN A 25 -42.05 143.05 -24.52
CA GLN A 25 -42.52 144.46 -24.72
C GLN A 25 -42.11 145.57 -23.72
N ASP A 26 -41.84 146.83 -24.11
CA ASP A 26 -42.34 147.63 -25.24
C ASP A 26 -41.37 148.81 -25.58
N GLU A 27 -41.69 149.46 -26.70
CA GLU A 27 -41.05 150.53 -27.49
C GLU A 27 -40.33 151.73 -26.79
N GLY A 28 -39.42 152.39 -27.52
CA GLY A 28 -39.11 153.81 -27.27
C GLY A 28 -37.77 154.38 -27.76
N GLU A 29 -37.78 154.93 -28.97
CA GLU A 29 -36.90 155.88 -29.67
C GLU A 29 -35.63 156.53 -29.04
N ALA A 30 -34.60 156.57 -29.90
CA ALA A 30 -33.50 157.52 -30.11
C ALA A 30 -33.39 158.83 -29.28
N ARG A 31 -32.14 159.17 -28.90
CA ARG A 31 -31.39 160.38 -29.35
C ARG A 31 -29.95 160.47 -28.79
N VAL A 32 -28.98 160.43 -29.71
CA VAL A 32 -27.78 161.29 -29.91
C VAL A 32 -27.43 162.30 -28.78
N CYS A 33 -26.18 162.30 -28.26
CA CYS A 33 -25.09 163.25 -28.61
C CYS A 33 -23.83 163.25 -27.68
N ARG A 34 -22.65 163.40 -28.33
CA ARG A 34 -21.40 164.12 -27.93
C ARG A 34 -20.45 163.61 -26.82
N GLY A 35 -19.40 162.91 -27.27
CA GLY A 35 -17.97 163.29 -27.25
C GLY A 35 -17.27 163.74 -25.96
N SER A 36 -16.23 162.99 -25.54
CA SER A 36 -15.09 163.52 -24.76
C SER A 36 -13.81 162.69 -24.92
N ARG A 37 -12.65 163.34 -24.82
CA ARG A 37 -11.27 162.88 -25.14
C ARG A 37 -10.72 161.76 -24.24
N CYS A 38 -11.61 161.08 -23.51
CA CYS A 38 -11.35 159.92 -22.66
C CYS A 38 -11.15 158.62 -23.49
N LEU A 39 -11.76 158.53 -24.68
CA LEU A 39 -11.78 157.32 -25.51
C LEU A 39 -10.39 156.90 -26.06
N VAL A 40 -9.49 157.84 -26.35
CA VAL A 40 -8.16 157.52 -26.94
C VAL A 40 -7.23 156.85 -25.93
N TRP A 41 -7.17 157.37 -24.71
CA TRP A 41 -6.39 156.77 -23.62
C TRP A 41 -6.96 155.41 -23.21
N MET A 42 -8.29 155.25 -23.26
CA MET A 42 -8.93 153.96 -23.06
C MET A 42 -8.53 152.94 -24.14
N THR A 43 -8.40 153.34 -25.41
CA THR A 43 -7.94 152.42 -26.48
C THR A 43 -6.46 152.05 -26.39
N VAL A 44 -5.58 152.96 -25.98
CA VAL A 44 -4.15 152.67 -25.77
C VAL A 44 -3.95 151.78 -24.55
N CYS A 45 -4.65 152.06 -23.44
CA CYS A 45 -4.65 151.20 -22.27
C CYS A 45 -5.24 149.82 -22.59
N LEU A 46 -6.33 149.74 -23.35
CA LEU A 46 -6.90 148.47 -23.80
C LEU A 46 -5.94 147.70 -24.70
N GLY A 47 -5.23 148.37 -25.61
CA GLY A 47 -4.19 147.76 -26.45
C GLY A 47 -3.01 147.22 -25.64
N ILE A 48 -2.52 147.97 -24.65
CA ILE A 48 -1.47 147.52 -23.73
C ILE A 48 -1.96 146.34 -22.89
N ILE A 49 -3.19 146.38 -22.38
CA ILE A 49 -3.81 145.27 -21.65
C ILE A 49 -3.92 144.04 -22.56
N CYS A 50 -4.36 144.19 -23.82
CA CYS A 50 -4.40 143.10 -24.78
C CYS A 50 -3.01 142.51 -25.05
N VAL A 51 -1.98 143.34 -25.21
CA VAL A 51 -0.59 142.86 -25.40
C VAL A 51 -0.08 142.13 -24.15
N LEU A 52 -0.33 142.66 -22.95
CA LEU A 52 0.05 142.00 -21.70
C LEU A 52 -0.69 140.67 -21.49
N LEU A 53 -1.98 140.60 -21.84
CA LEU A 53 -2.77 139.37 -21.82
C LEU A 53 -2.24 138.35 -22.84
N LEU A 54 -1.89 138.78 -24.05
CA LEU A 54 -1.28 137.91 -25.07
C LEU A 54 0.07 137.37 -24.61
N VAL A 55 0.92 138.20 -24.01
CA VAL A 55 2.20 137.77 -23.44
C VAL A 55 1.99 136.77 -22.31
N PHE A 56 1.03 137.01 -21.42
CA PHE A 56 0.69 136.07 -20.34
C PHE A 56 0.19 134.73 -20.89
N ILE A 57 -0.70 134.74 -21.88
CA ILE A 57 -1.19 133.53 -22.55
C ILE A 57 -0.02 132.77 -23.19
N ILE A 58 0.90 133.46 -23.88
CA ILE A 58 2.07 132.83 -24.52
C ILE A 58 2.98 132.20 -23.46
N LEU A 59 3.32 132.94 -22.39
CA LEU A 59 4.16 132.42 -21.31
C LEU A 59 3.50 131.23 -20.60
N HIS A 60 2.19 131.29 -20.37
CA HIS A 60 1.42 130.20 -19.78
C HIS A 60 1.39 128.97 -20.71
N HIS A 61 1.23 129.17 -22.03
CA HIS A 61 1.31 128.10 -23.02
C HIS A 61 2.70 127.45 -23.07
N ILE A 62 3.77 128.24 -22.99
CA ILE A 62 5.15 127.74 -22.92
C ILE A 62 5.34 126.90 -21.64
N SER A 63 4.87 127.38 -20.49
CA SER A 63 4.92 126.65 -19.21
C SER A 63 4.16 125.33 -19.29
N ILE A 64 2.91 125.34 -19.77
CA ILE A 64 2.09 124.13 -19.94
C ILE A 64 2.75 123.15 -20.91
N THR A 65 3.35 123.64 -22.00
CA THR A 65 4.01 122.78 -22.99
C THR A 65 5.26 122.13 -22.40
N ALA A 66 6.06 122.87 -21.63
CA ALA A 66 7.22 122.33 -20.92
C ALA A 66 6.83 121.30 -19.85
N GLU A 67 5.77 121.56 -19.07
CA GLU A 67 5.21 120.60 -18.12
C GLU A 67 4.70 119.34 -18.83
N ARG A 68 4.01 119.48 -19.96
CA ARG A 68 3.52 118.36 -20.77
C ARG A 68 4.66 117.52 -21.32
N GLU A 69 5.74 118.16 -21.80
CA GLU A 69 6.92 117.48 -22.32
C GLU A 69 7.68 116.72 -21.22
N SER A 70 7.84 117.35 -20.05
CA SER A 70 8.39 116.72 -18.85
C SER A 70 7.58 115.50 -18.42
N LEU A 71 6.24 115.64 -18.37
CA LEU A 71 5.33 114.56 -18.02
C LEU A 71 5.33 113.44 -19.07
N PHE A 72 5.43 113.76 -20.35
CA PHE A 72 5.57 112.78 -21.42
C PHE A 72 6.87 111.97 -21.30
N LYS A 73 7.99 112.64 -21.01
CA LYS A 73 9.29 111.99 -20.79
C LYS A 73 9.25 111.08 -19.56
N SER A 74 8.65 111.55 -18.46
CA SER A 74 8.45 110.76 -17.25
C SER A 74 7.62 109.51 -17.54
N ASN A 75 6.45 109.65 -18.17
CA ASN A 75 5.57 108.54 -18.51
C ASN A 75 6.25 107.54 -19.46
N LYS A 76 7.04 108.01 -20.42
CA LYS A 76 7.83 107.14 -21.31
C LYS A 76 8.86 106.33 -20.54
N ASN A 77 9.61 106.98 -19.63
CA ASN A 77 10.59 106.30 -18.80
C ASN A 77 9.92 105.24 -17.90
N THR A 78 8.80 105.58 -17.25
CA THR A 78 8.04 104.62 -16.43
C THR A 78 7.50 103.45 -17.26
N ALA A 79 7.02 103.70 -18.48
CA ALA A 79 6.59 102.63 -19.39
C ALA A 79 7.75 101.71 -19.79
N GLU A 80 8.95 102.25 -19.96
CA GLU A 80 10.15 101.48 -20.29
C GLU A 80 10.62 100.62 -19.10
N GLU A 81 10.62 101.17 -17.88
CA GLU A 81 10.89 100.42 -16.64
C GLU A 81 9.88 99.29 -16.42
N PHE A 82 8.59 99.56 -16.67
CA PHE A 82 7.54 98.55 -16.59
C PHE A 82 7.76 97.44 -17.62
N ASN A 83 8.13 97.79 -18.86
CA ASN A 83 8.41 96.81 -19.91
C ASN A 83 9.64 95.96 -19.58
N GLN A 84 10.70 96.55 -19.01
CA GLN A 84 11.86 95.81 -18.51
C GLN A 84 11.48 94.83 -17.39
N THR A 85 10.61 95.26 -16.47
CA THR A 85 10.09 94.41 -15.39
C THR A 85 9.28 93.24 -15.94
N ILE A 86 8.42 93.47 -16.94
CA ILE A 86 7.67 92.40 -17.62
C ILE A 86 8.62 91.38 -18.24
N ASN A 87 9.60 91.83 -19.01
CA ASN A 87 10.55 90.93 -19.68
C ASN A 87 11.33 90.09 -18.65
N ARG A 88 11.78 90.71 -17.56
CA ARG A 88 12.46 89.99 -16.47
C ARG A 88 11.57 88.93 -15.83
N LEU A 89 10.31 89.28 -15.50
CA LEU A 89 9.36 88.32 -14.94
C LEU A 89 9.03 87.20 -15.94
N GLN A 90 9.04 87.48 -17.23
CA GLN A 90 8.80 86.51 -18.29
C GLN A 90 9.98 85.53 -18.42
N ASP A 91 11.21 86.02 -18.31
CA ASP A 91 12.42 85.20 -18.28
C ASP A 91 12.46 84.33 -17.01
N GLU A 92 12.16 84.90 -15.84
CA GLU A 92 12.09 84.16 -14.57
C GLU A 92 11.02 83.07 -14.62
N ASN A 93 9.83 83.35 -15.16
CA ASN A 93 8.77 82.35 -15.35
C ASN A 93 9.18 81.25 -16.35
N THR A 94 9.90 81.60 -17.42
CA THR A 94 10.38 80.64 -18.41
C THR A 94 11.45 79.72 -17.81
N ASN A 95 12.36 80.28 -17.00
CA ASN A 95 13.35 79.50 -16.26
C ASN A 95 12.68 78.56 -15.26
N GLN A 96 11.70 79.04 -14.48
CA GLN A 96 10.93 78.20 -13.55
C GLN A 96 10.17 77.08 -14.27
N MET A 97 9.62 77.34 -15.44
CA MET A 97 8.96 76.32 -16.25
C MET A 97 9.95 75.23 -16.69
N THR A 98 11.15 75.63 -17.10
CA THR A 98 12.23 74.71 -17.49
C THR A 98 12.70 73.86 -16.30
N GLU A 99 12.88 74.46 -15.12
CA GLU A 99 13.22 73.73 -13.90
C GLU A 99 12.12 72.75 -13.49
N LYS A 100 10.85 73.15 -13.61
CA LYS A 100 9.71 72.28 -13.35
C LYS A 100 9.68 71.08 -14.29
N ASP A 101 9.94 71.29 -15.58
CA ASP A 101 9.99 70.21 -16.58
C ASP A 101 11.17 69.26 -16.31
N HIS A 102 12.33 69.82 -15.95
CA HIS A 102 13.49 69.02 -15.55
C HIS A 102 13.20 68.17 -14.30
N LEU A 103 12.59 68.77 -13.26
CA LEU A 103 12.18 68.04 -12.05
C LEU A 103 11.14 66.97 -12.37
N LYS A 104 10.19 67.24 -13.27
CA LYS A 104 9.18 66.27 -13.70
C LYS A 104 9.83 65.06 -14.39
N ASN A 105 10.79 65.30 -15.28
CA ASN A 105 11.53 64.25 -15.96
C ASN A 105 12.38 63.42 -14.99
N ASN A 106 13.06 64.07 -14.04
CA ASN A 106 13.82 63.38 -13.01
C ASN A 106 12.93 62.53 -12.11
N PHE A 107 11.75 63.04 -11.71
CA PHE A 107 10.78 62.28 -10.92
C PHE A 107 10.27 61.05 -11.68
N ASN A 108 9.96 61.19 -12.98
CA ASN A 108 9.52 60.08 -13.81
C ASN A 108 10.62 59.02 -13.95
N SER A 109 11.87 59.44 -14.21
CA SER A 109 13.02 58.53 -14.30
C SER A 109 13.28 57.79 -12.99
N LEU A 110 13.22 58.51 -11.85
CA LEU A 110 13.37 57.91 -10.53
C LEU A 110 12.24 56.92 -10.22
N SER A 111 11.00 57.26 -10.59
CA SER A 111 9.85 56.37 -10.43
C SER A 111 10.02 55.08 -11.24
N GLN A 112 10.53 55.17 -12.47
CA GLN A 112 10.83 54.00 -13.29
C GLN A 112 11.96 53.17 -12.70
N LYS A 113 13.08 53.79 -12.30
CA LYS A 113 14.20 53.11 -11.62
C LYS A 113 13.78 52.43 -10.32
N ASN A 114 12.76 52.94 -9.64
CA ASN A 114 12.22 52.32 -8.43
C ASN A 114 11.32 51.10 -8.73
N LEU A 115 10.83 50.96 -9.95
CA LEU A 115 10.00 49.81 -10.36
C LEU A 115 10.84 48.55 -10.60
N GLU A 116 12.02 48.70 -11.17
CA GLU A 116 12.96 47.58 -11.42
C GLU A 116 13.30 46.74 -10.18
N PRO A 117 13.75 47.33 -9.04
CA PRO A 117 14.01 46.56 -7.84
C PRO A 117 12.73 45.96 -7.24
N GLN A 118 11.55 46.56 -7.46
CA GLN A 118 10.28 45.96 -7.01
C GLN A 118 9.95 44.69 -7.79
N THR A 119 10.13 44.70 -9.11
CA THR A 119 9.95 43.51 -9.94
C THR A 119 10.94 42.43 -9.57
N SER A 120 12.23 42.78 -9.44
CA SER A 120 13.26 41.82 -9.04
C SER A 120 13.00 41.22 -7.66
N ALA A 121 12.53 42.02 -6.69
CA ALA A 121 12.17 41.53 -5.36
C ALA A 121 10.98 40.55 -5.41
N LYS A 122 10.01 40.78 -6.30
CA LYS A 122 8.89 39.87 -6.52
C LYS A 122 9.38 38.54 -7.13
N ASP A 123 10.19 38.60 -8.19
CA ASP A 123 10.71 37.40 -8.86
C ASP A 123 11.53 36.55 -7.88
N LEU A 124 12.39 37.18 -7.07
CA LEU A 124 13.14 36.50 -6.01
C LEU A 124 12.24 35.88 -4.94
N THR A 125 11.10 36.50 -4.65
CA THR A 125 10.12 35.95 -3.71
C THR A 125 9.45 34.70 -4.29
N ASP A 126 9.10 34.72 -5.57
CA ASP A 126 8.50 33.58 -6.26
C ASP A 126 9.49 32.41 -6.37
N GLU A 127 10.75 32.69 -6.72
CA GLU A 127 11.83 31.69 -6.70
C GLU A 127 12.03 31.09 -5.30
N LYS A 128 12.02 31.92 -4.26
CA LYS A 128 12.13 31.46 -2.86
C LYS A 128 10.97 30.51 -2.50
N ILE A 129 9.74 30.83 -2.91
CA ILE A 129 8.58 29.96 -2.66
C ILE A 129 8.74 28.64 -3.42
N GLN A 130 9.19 28.67 -4.67
CA GLN A 130 9.43 27.47 -5.45
C GLN A 130 10.51 26.57 -4.82
N LEU A 131 11.63 27.16 -4.40
CA LEU A 131 12.70 26.44 -3.71
C LEU A 131 12.22 25.84 -2.39
N GLN A 132 11.40 26.56 -1.63
CA GLN A 132 10.81 26.05 -0.40
C GLN A 132 9.92 24.82 -0.66
N ASN A 133 9.11 24.84 -1.73
CA ASN A 133 8.28 23.69 -2.11
C ASN A 133 9.13 22.48 -2.52
N ASN A 134 10.18 22.70 -3.29
CA ASN A 134 11.13 21.65 -3.68
C ASN A 134 11.83 21.04 -2.46
N LEU A 135 12.25 21.87 -1.51
CA LEU A 135 12.88 21.43 -0.27
C LEU A 135 11.93 20.57 0.57
N ASN A 136 10.66 21.00 0.69
CA ASN A 136 9.64 20.24 1.42
C ASN A 136 9.38 18.88 0.76
N SER A 137 9.28 18.83 -0.58
CA SER A 137 9.12 17.57 -1.33
C SER A 137 10.32 16.64 -1.17
N LEU A 138 11.54 17.18 -1.22
CA LEU A 138 12.76 16.41 -1.03
C LEU A 138 12.85 15.84 0.39
N SER A 139 12.46 16.63 1.40
CA SER A 139 12.39 16.20 2.79
C SER A 139 11.43 15.02 2.99
N GLN A 140 10.25 15.07 2.37
CA GLN A 140 9.28 13.96 2.39
C GLN A 140 9.85 12.68 1.74
N LYS A 141 10.49 12.81 0.58
CA LYS A 141 11.15 11.67 -0.08
C LYS A 141 12.27 11.08 0.77
N ASN A 142 13.01 11.91 1.50
CA ASN A 142 14.05 11.43 2.40
C ASN A 142 13.46 10.60 3.56
N LEU A 143 12.36 11.06 4.16
CA LEU A 143 11.65 10.31 5.20
C LEU A 143 11.09 8.96 4.71
N GLU A 144 10.57 8.93 3.47
CA GLU A 144 10.13 7.69 2.84
C GLU A 144 11.29 6.71 2.62
N LEU A 145 12.44 7.22 2.14
CA LEU A 145 13.64 6.41 1.96
C LEU A 145 14.16 5.86 3.29
N GLU A 146 14.19 6.66 4.35
CA GLU A 146 14.57 6.22 5.70
C GLU A 146 13.67 5.07 6.19
N THR A 147 12.36 5.18 5.98
CA THR A 147 11.40 4.13 6.34
C THR A 147 11.67 2.84 5.55
N ARG A 148 11.90 2.94 4.24
CA ARG A 148 12.22 1.79 3.39
C ARG A 148 13.54 1.11 3.79
N VAL A 149 14.56 1.89 4.15
CA VAL A 149 15.84 1.35 4.65
C VAL A 149 15.64 0.58 5.95
N LYS A 150 14.81 1.10 6.86
CA LYS A 150 14.47 0.41 8.11
C LYS A 150 13.77 -0.92 7.85
N ASP A 151 12.76 -0.94 6.98
CA ASP A 151 12.04 -2.16 6.61
C ASP A 151 12.95 -3.21 5.95
N LEU A 152 13.83 -2.77 5.05
CA LEU A 152 14.82 -3.64 4.41
C LEU A 152 15.80 -4.21 5.43
N THR A 153 16.19 -3.42 6.42
CA THR A 153 17.07 -3.87 7.51
C THR A 153 16.38 -4.94 8.35
N THR A 154 15.10 -4.76 8.70
CA THR A 154 14.32 -5.78 9.42
C THR A 154 14.18 -7.07 8.61
N LYS A 155 13.84 -6.97 7.32
CA LYS A 155 13.76 -8.15 6.43
C LYS A 155 15.09 -8.88 6.31
N LYS A 156 16.21 -8.14 6.23
CA LYS A 156 17.56 -8.72 6.23
C LYS A 156 17.82 -9.53 7.49
N SER A 157 17.50 -8.98 8.67
CA SER A 157 17.68 -9.70 9.95
C SER A 157 16.82 -10.97 10.05
N GLN A 158 15.58 -10.93 9.56
CA GLN A 158 14.70 -12.10 9.51
C GLN A 158 15.25 -13.20 8.59
N LEU A 159 15.75 -12.80 7.42
CA LEU A 159 16.35 -13.73 6.47
C LEU A 159 17.63 -14.35 7.03
N GLN A 160 18.45 -13.55 7.72
CA GLN A 160 19.64 -14.04 8.43
C GLN A 160 19.28 -15.10 9.47
N GLY A 161 18.28 -14.84 10.33
CA GLY A 161 17.86 -15.84 11.33
C GLY A 161 17.32 -17.13 10.71
N SER A 162 16.63 -17.03 9.57
CA SER A 162 16.17 -18.20 8.81
C SER A 162 17.33 -18.99 8.23
N PHE A 163 18.34 -18.30 7.71
CA PHE A 163 19.57 -18.91 7.18
C PHE A 163 20.35 -19.64 8.29
N ASP A 164 20.52 -19.01 9.45
CA ASP A 164 21.22 -19.61 10.60
C ASP A 164 20.49 -20.88 11.09
N SER A 165 19.16 -20.84 11.16
CA SER A 165 18.34 -22.02 11.51
C SER A 165 18.49 -23.15 10.50
N LEU A 166 18.50 -22.83 9.20
CA LEU A 166 18.68 -23.83 8.14
C LEU A 166 20.08 -24.43 8.18
N SER A 167 21.11 -23.61 8.38
CA SER A 167 22.49 -24.05 8.54
C SER A 167 22.63 -25.04 9.71
N GLN A 168 22.02 -24.74 10.85
CA GLN A 168 22.04 -25.64 12.01
C GLN A 168 21.31 -26.97 11.73
N LYS A 169 20.18 -26.94 11.02
CA LYS A 169 19.47 -28.15 10.59
C LYS A 169 20.33 -28.99 9.64
N ASN A 170 21.06 -28.35 8.73
CA ASN A 170 21.95 -29.04 7.81
C ASN A 170 23.09 -29.74 8.57
N LEU A 171 23.74 -29.07 9.52
CA LEU A 171 24.77 -29.68 10.38
C LEU A 171 24.22 -30.88 11.16
N ASN A 172 23.00 -30.80 11.69
CA ASN A 172 22.36 -31.92 12.37
C ASN A 172 22.10 -33.09 11.41
N LEU A 173 21.61 -32.81 10.20
CA LEU A 173 21.41 -33.84 9.18
C LEU A 173 22.72 -34.51 8.76
N GLU A 174 23.80 -33.75 8.59
CA GLU A 174 25.13 -34.28 8.29
C GLU A 174 25.62 -35.23 9.39
N THR A 175 25.45 -34.87 10.67
CA THR A 175 25.80 -35.75 11.79
C THR A 175 24.97 -37.03 11.78
N ARG A 176 23.64 -36.93 11.61
CA ARG A 176 22.75 -38.11 11.52
C ARG A 176 23.11 -39.04 10.37
N VAL A 177 23.50 -38.48 9.22
CA VAL A 177 23.95 -39.28 8.08
C VAL A 177 25.24 -40.04 8.41
N LYS A 178 26.18 -39.42 9.12
CA LYS A 178 27.41 -40.09 9.58
C LYS A 178 27.08 -41.24 10.55
N ASP A 179 26.22 -41.01 11.52
CA ASP A 179 25.82 -42.01 12.51
C ASP A 179 25.12 -43.21 11.85
N LEU A 180 24.16 -42.95 10.97
CA LEU A 180 23.47 -44.00 10.20
C LEU A 180 24.41 -44.78 9.28
N THR A 181 25.43 -44.12 8.74
CA THR A 181 26.46 -44.79 7.93
C THR A 181 27.33 -45.72 8.78
N ALA A 182 27.66 -45.32 10.01
CA ALA A 182 28.37 -46.16 10.96
C ALA A 182 27.53 -47.37 11.39
N GLU A 183 26.26 -47.17 11.76
CA GLU A 183 25.32 -48.25 12.09
C GLU A 183 25.15 -49.23 10.94
N LYS A 184 25.00 -48.74 9.70
CA LYS A 184 24.93 -49.59 8.50
C LYS A 184 26.18 -50.46 8.34
N SER A 185 27.36 -49.90 8.58
CA SER A 185 28.63 -50.63 8.49
C SER A 185 28.72 -51.74 9.55
N GLN A 186 28.25 -51.45 10.76
CA GLN A 186 28.19 -52.44 11.85
C GLN A 186 27.21 -53.58 11.55
N LEU A 187 26.01 -53.24 11.06
CA LEU A 187 25.01 -54.23 10.66
C LEU A 187 25.51 -55.12 9.52
N GLN A 188 26.21 -54.54 8.54
CA GLN A 188 26.83 -55.30 7.46
C GLN A 188 27.82 -56.34 8.01
N GLY A 189 28.68 -55.95 8.96
CA GLY A 189 29.59 -56.89 9.61
C GLY A 189 28.86 -58.04 10.33
N SER A 190 27.75 -57.74 11.00
CA SER A 190 26.93 -58.77 11.66
C SER A 190 26.27 -59.72 10.65
N VAL A 191 25.80 -59.21 9.51
CA VAL A 191 25.26 -60.03 8.41
C VAL A 191 26.32 -60.95 7.83
N ASP A 192 27.54 -60.45 7.63
CA ASP A 192 28.66 -61.24 7.10
C ASP A 192 29.03 -62.38 8.06
N ASP A 193 29.05 -62.12 9.36
CA ASP A 193 29.33 -63.14 10.37
C ASP A 193 28.21 -64.18 10.51
N LEU A 194 26.94 -63.76 10.41
CA LEU A 194 25.81 -64.68 10.35
C LEU A 194 25.86 -65.58 9.11
N ASN A 195 26.26 -65.03 7.95
CA ASN A 195 26.45 -65.81 6.74
C ASN A 195 27.56 -66.86 6.88
N LYS A 196 28.68 -66.53 7.55
CA LYS A 196 29.73 -67.52 7.86
C LYS A 196 29.21 -68.65 8.75
N LYS A 197 28.47 -68.33 9.81
CA LYS A 197 27.86 -69.32 10.70
C LYS A 197 26.85 -70.20 9.97
N LYS A 198 26.05 -69.61 9.09
CA LYS A 198 25.10 -70.35 8.23
C LYS A 198 25.84 -71.38 7.37
N GLN A 199 26.90 -70.97 6.69
CA GLN A 199 27.71 -71.89 5.88
C GLN A 199 28.34 -73.02 6.72
N GLU A 200 28.79 -72.72 7.94
CA GLU A 200 29.33 -73.74 8.86
C GLU A 200 28.25 -74.76 9.25
N LEU A 201 27.05 -74.29 9.60
CA LEU A 201 25.91 -75.15 9.94
C LEU A 201 25.47 -75.98 8.74
N GLU A 202 25.41 -75.41 7.53
CA GLU A 202 25.09 -76.14 6.30
C GLU A 202 26.07 -77.28 6.04
N ARG A 203 27.38 -77.07 6.27
CA ARG A 203 28.39 -78.13 6.19
C ARG A 203 28.15 -79.23 7.22
N LYS A 204 27.86 -78.86 8.48
CA LYS A 204 27.56 -79.84 9.55
C LYS A 204 26.30 -80.65 9.24
N VAL A 205 25.23 -80.01 8.78
CA VAL A 205 23.98 -80.66 8.37
C VAL A 205 24.25 -81.65 7.23
N THR A 206 25.07 -81.28 6.25
CA THR A 206 25.44 -82.16 5.15
C THR A 206 26.19 -83.40 5.66
N SER A 207 27.19 -83.22 6.54
CA SER A 207 27.93 -84.33 7.16
C SER A 207 27.01 -85.26 7.94
N LEU A 208 26.18 -84.71 8.83
CA LEU A 208 25.24 -85.50 9.65
C LEU A 208 24.19 -86.22 8.78
N SER A 209 23.74 -85.61 7.68
CA SER A 209 22.82 -86.25 6.74
C SER A 209 23.47 -87.47 6.07
N GLU A 210 24.75 -87.36 5.68
CA GLU A 210 25.51 -88.49 5.15
C GLU A 210 25.72 -89.59 6.18
N GLU A 211 26.06 -89.23 7.43
CA GLU A 211 26.17 -90.18 8.55
C GLU A 211 24.85 -90.90 8.82
N LEU A 212 23.72 -90.17 8.87
CA LEU A 212 22.40 -90.75 9.07
C LEU A 212 22.01 -91.73 7.95
N LYS A 213 22.37 -91.42 6.68
CA LYS A 213 22.16 -92.35 5.55
C LYS A 213 22.97 -93.64 5.75
N ARG A 214 24.21 -93.55 6.23
CA ARG A 214 25.03 -94.72 6.52
C ARG A 214 24.42 -95.57 7.64
N GLU A 215 23.96 -94.95 8.73
CA GLU A 215 23.31 -95.67 9.84
C GLU A 215 21.96 -96.29 9.45
N LYS A 216 21.13 -95.59 8.67
CA LYS A 216 19.90 -96.18 8.11
C LYS A 216 20.16 -97.34 7.16
N SER A 217 21.29 -97.36 6.45
CA SER A 217 21.66 -98.53 5.63
C SER A 217 22.05 -99.75 6.47
N LYS A 218 22.53 -99.53 7.71
CA LYS A 218 22.87 -100.60 8.68
C LYS A 218 21.64 -101.11 9.44
N GLN A 219 20.60 -100.29 9.55
CA GLN A 219 19.36 -100.57 10.25
C GLN A 219 18.22 -100.69 9.24
N GLY A 220 18.02 -101.89 8.67
CA GLY A 220 16.97 -102.15 7.69
C GLY A 220 15.60 -101.60 8.12
N ASN A 221 14.89 -100.98 7.17
CA ASN A 221 13.57 -100.36 7.25
C ASN A 221 12.73 -100.74 8.49
N LEU A 222 12.80 -99.93 9.54
CA LEU A 222 11.90 -100.02 10.71
C LEU A 222 10.98 -98.80 10.74
N SER A 223 10.03 -98.75 9.80
CA SER A 223 8.81 -97.96 9.96
C SER A 223 7.77 -98.87 10.61
N GLY A 224 7.77 -98.94 11.94
CA GLY A 224 6.71 -99.65 12.68
C GLY A 224 5.39 -98.87 12.61
N PRO A 225 4.23 -99.56 12.64
CA PRO A 225 2.92 -98.91 12.58
C PRO A 225 2.62 -98.12 13.86
N VAL A 226 2.05 -96.92 13.70
CA VAL A 226 1.42 -96.13 14.77
C VAL A 226 0.38 -96.98 15.50
N CYS A 227 0.41 -97.00 16.83
CA CYS A 227 -0.50 -97.80 17.65
C CYS A 227 -1.77 -97.02 17.98
N LEU A 228 -2.91 -97.43 17.40
CA LEU A 228 -4.23 -96.85 17.68
C LEU A 228 -5.03 -97.76 18.62
N PHE A 229 -5.71 -97.18 19.61
CA PHE A 229 -6.64 -97.90 20.49
C PHE A 229 -7.85 -97.03 20.86
N LYS A 230 -8.97 -97.65 21.23
CA LYS A 230 -10.22 -96.94 21.57
C LYS A 230 -10.48 -97.03 23.07
N SER A 231 -10.98 -95.97 23.70
CA SER A 231 -11.46 -96.05 25.09
C SER A 231 -12.66 -96.99 25.22
N ASN A 232 -12.79 -97.63 26.37
CA ASN A 232 -13.90 -98.54 26.66
C ASN A 232 -15.14 -97.81 27.22
N GLU A 233 -14.98 -96.60 27.75
CA GLU A 233 -16.03 -95.84 28.41
C GLU A 233 -16.50 -94.62 27.58
N LEU A 234 -17.79 -94.32 27.66
CA LEU A 234 -18.39 -93.10 27.11
C LEU A 234 -18.12 -91.93 28.05
N LYS A 235 -17.35 -90.95 27.57
CA LYS A 235 -16.84 -89.82 28.36
C LYS A 235 -16.99 -88.51 27.60
N SER A 236 -16.95 -87.39 28.30
CA SER A 236 -16.79 -86.08 27.64
C SER A 236 -15.47 -86.03 26.88
N TRP A 237 -15.30 -85.04 25.99
CA TRP A 237 -14.06 -84.91 25.22
C TRP A 237 -12.82 -84.81 26.13
N SER A 238 -12.87 -83.93 27.15
CA SER A 238 -11.76 -83.73 28.10
C SER A 238 -11.45 -84.98 28.93
N GLU A 239 -12.49 -85.70 29.38
CA GLU A 239 -12.33 -86.96 30.10
C GLU A 239 -11.77 -88.07 29.20
N SER A 240 -12.12 -88.08 27.91
CA SER A 240 -11.57 -89.03 26.92
C SER A 240 -10.10 -88.75 26.60
N ARG A 241 -9.73 -87.46 26.49
CA ARG A 241 -8.32 -87.04 26.40
C ARG A 241 -7.52 -87.52 27.60
N GLN A 242 -8.06 -87.32 28.80
CA GLN A 242 -7.41 -87.77 30.02
C GLN A 242 -7.27 -89.31 30.07
N TYR A 243 -8.26 -90.04 29.56
CA TYR A 243 -8.17 -91.49 29.43
C TYR A 243 -6.99 -91.91 28.53
N CYS A 244 -6.84 -91.30 27.33
CA CYS A 244 -5.72 -91.61 26.44
C CYS A 244 -4.37 -91.33 27.11
N ARG A 245 -4.26 -90.18 27.80
CA ARG A 245 -3.06 -89.78 28.56
C ARG A 245 -2.69 -90.75 29.67
N ASN A 246 -3.68 -91.21 30.43
CA ASN A 246 -3.48 -92.21 31.48
C ASN A 246 -3.02 -93.56 30.94
N HIS A 247 -3.20 -93.82 29.64
CA HIS A 247 -2.78 -95.05 28.97
C HIS A 247 -1.55 -94.84 28.06
N GLY A 248 -0.83 -93.72 28.20
CA GLY A 248 0.42 -93.45 27.50
C GLY A 248 0.26 -92.97 26.06
N GLY A 249 -0.88 -92.36 25.72
CA GLY A 249 -1.11 -91.71 24.42
C GLY A 249 -1.86 -90.39 24.57
N ASP A 250 -2.38 -89.83 23.48
CA ASP A 250 -3.35 -88.73 23.52
C ASP A 250 -4.49 -89.03 22.53
N LEU A 251 -5.55 -88.22 22.48
CA LEU A 251 -6.56 -88.38 21.44
C LEU A 251 -5.91 -88.23 20.06
N VAL A 252 -6.32 -89.08 19.12
CA VAL A 252 -5.68 -89.20 17.81
C VAL A 252 -5.69 -87.88 17.04
N ILE A 253 -4.56 -87.56 16.42
CA ILE A 253 -4.42 -86.46 15.47
C ILE A 253 -4.58 -87.02 14.07
N ILE A 254 -5.39 -86.38 13.23
CA ILE A 254 -5.59 -86.84 11.85
C ILE A 254 -5.02 -85.79 10.92
N ASP A 255 -3.79 -86.02 10.47
CA ASP A 255 -2.97 -85.12 9.67
C ASP A 255 -2.75 -85.60 8.23
N THR A 256 -3.13 -86.84 7.91
CA THR A 256 -3.10 -87.40 6.54
C THR A 256 -4.40 -88.08 6.16
N GLU A 257 -4.68 -88.10 4.85
CA GLU A 257 -5.83 -88.81 4.28
C GLU A 257 -5.73 -90.33 4.47
N GLU A 258 -4.52 -90.91 4.45
CA GLU A 258 -4.34 -92.35 4.71
C GLU A 258 -4.75 -92.71 6.14
N LYS A 259 -4.38 -91.87 7.11
CA LYS A 259 -4.74 -92.06 8.52
C LYS A 259 -6.25 -91.90 8.72
N GLN A 260 -6.86 -90.91 8.07
CA GLN A 260 -8.32 -90.74 8.05
C GLN A 260 -9.02 -92.01 7.53
N LYS A 261 -8.63 -92.50 6.34
CA LYS A 261 -9.21 -93.73 5.75
C LYS A 261 -9.05 -94.94 6.67
N SER A 262 -7.86 -95.11 7.27
CA SER A 262 -7.57 -96.21 8.18
C SER A 262 -8.47 -96.17 9.41
N ILE A 263 -8.63 -95.01 10.05
CA ILE A 263 -9.45 -94.87 11.26
C ILE A 263 -10.94 -95.02 10.92
N SER A 264 -11.42 -94.43 9.82
CA SER A 264 -12.81 -94.57 9.38
C SER A 264 -13.20 -96.04 9.14
N SER A 265 -12.29 -96.86 8.60
CA SER A 265 -12.52 -98.30 8.44
C SER A 265 -12.53 -99.10 9.75
N PHE A 266 -11.90 -98.57 10.81
CA PHE A 266 -11.75 -99.23 12.11
C PHE A 266 -12.92 -98.93 13.06
N ILE A 267 -13.54 -97.76 12.96
CA ILE A 267 -14.59 -97.32 13.87
C ILE A 267 -15.97 -97.86 13.46
N LYS A 268 -16.75 -98.32 14.43
CA LYS A 268 -18.14 -98.80 14.24
C LYS A 268 -19.17 -97.97 15.00
N GLU A 269 -18.70 -96.96 15.72
CA GLU A 269 -19.48 -96.08 16.59
C GLU A 269 -18.88 -94.67 16.52
N ARG A 270 -19.63 -93.66 16.98
CA ARG A 270 -19.15 -92.28 17.06
C ARG A 270 -18.10 -92.15 18.15
N VAL A 271 -16.98 -91.51 17.81
CA VAL A 271 -15.82 -91.42 18.72
C VAL A 271 -15.21 -90.02 18.72
N TRP A 272 -14.66 -89.60 19.85
CA TRP A 272 -13.87 -88.37 19.95
C TRP A 272 -12.51 -88.51 19.27
N ILE A 273 -12.09 -87.45 18.59
CA ILE A 273 -10.73 -87.25 18.05
C ILE A 273 -10.07 -86.05 18.73
N GLY A 274 -8.77 -85.86 18.53
CA GLY A 274 -7.96 -84.86 19.23
C GLY A 274 -8.22 -83.40 18.86
N LEU A 275 -9.31 -83.07 18.18
CA LEU A 275 -9.60 -81.72 17.67
C LEU A 275 -10.66 -81.02 18.53
N SER A 276 -10.36 -79.83 19.04
CA SER A 276 -11.32 -79.01 19.81
C SER A 276 -11.03 -77.50 19.76
N LYS A 277 -12.00 -76.70 20.24
CA LYS A 277 -11.87 -75.25 20.48
C LYS A 277 -11.73 -74.86 21.95
N ILE A 278 -11.79 -75.81 22.90
CA ILE A 278 -11.91 -75.53 24.35
C ILE A 278 -10.90 -74.48 24.84
N GLU A 279 -9.65 -74.56 24.38
CA GLU A 279 -8.56 -73.71 24.89
C GLU A 279 -8.33 -72.42 24.07
N ASN A 280 -9.08 -72.18 22.99
CA ASN A 280 -8.77 -71.11 22.03
C ASN A 280 -10.01 -70.31 21.57
N LYS A 281 -9.94 -68.97 21.68
CA LYS A 281 -10.97 -67.98 21.30
C LYS A 281 -11.34 -67.99 19.80
N GLY A 282 -11.87 -69.11 19.28
CA GLY A 282 -12.47 -69.23 17.95
C GLY A 282 -11.80 -70.18 16.96
N ASN A 283 -10.58 -70.69 17.23
CA ASN A 283 -9.83 -71.55 16.31
C ASN A 283 -9.72 -73.00 16.81
N MET A 284 -9.99 -73.97 15.94
CA MET A 284 -9.81 -75.41 16.22
C MET A 284 -8.32 -75.76 16.28
N LYS A 285 -7.91 -76.48 17.33
CA LYS A 285 -6.55 -77.01 17.49
C LYS A 285 -6.56 -78.48 17.85
N TRP A 286 -5.52 -79.17 17.43
CA TRP A 286 -5.23 -80.53 17.85
C TRP A 286 -4.66 -80.56 19.27
N VAL A 287 -4.67 -81.72 19.91
CA VAL A 287 -4.15 -81.92 21.28
C VAL A 287 -2.65 -81.61 21.44
N ASP A 288 -1.89 -81.47 20.35
CA ASP A 288 -0.49 -81.06 20.29
C ASP A 288 -0.27 -79.55 20.05
N ASN A 289 -1.36 -78.76 20.07
CA ASN A 289 -1.42 -77.34 19.75
C ASN A 289 -1.21 -76.96 18.27
N SER A 290 -1.10 -77.93 17.36
CA SER A 290 -1.09 -77.63 15.93
C SER A 290 -2.47 -77.13 15.46
N THR A 291 -2.47 -76.21 14.50
CA THR A 291 -3.69 -75.65 13.92
C THR A 291 -4.25 -76.57 12.85
N LEU A 292 -5.57 -76.73 12.82
CA LEU A 292 -6.24 -77.40 11.70
C LEU A 292 -5.96 -76.66 10.39
N LYS A 293 -5.49 -77.37 9.37
CA LYS A 293 -5.34 -76.84 8.00
C LYS A 293 -6.64 -77.06 7.22
N ASP A 294 -6.91 -78.31 6.88
CA ASP A 294 -8.13 -78.79 6.24
C ASP A 294 -8.71 -79.92 7.09
N GLY A 295 -10.04 -80.03 7.14
CA GLY A 295 -10.74 -81.06 7.92
C GLY A 295 -11.67 -81.90 7.07
N PHE A 296 -11.96 -83.11 7.51
CA PHE A 296 -12.80 -84.06 6.78
C PHE A 296 -14.27 -84.02 7.26
N TRP A 297 -14.89 -82.85 7.18
CA TRP A 297 -16.26 -82.59 7.64
C TRP A 297 -17.33 -83.29 6.78
N TYR A 298 -18.35 -83.88 7.41
CA TYR A 298 -19.47 -84.56 6.73
C TYR A 298 -20.39 -83.59 5.97
N GLU A 299 -20.73 -82.47 6.59
CA GLU A 299 -21.45 -81.35 5.98
C GLU A 299 -20.69 -80.06 6.31
N GLN A 300 -20.88 -78.97 5.54
CA GLN A 300 -20.29 -77.68 5.88
C GLN A 300 -20.66 -77.33 7.32
N ARG A 301 -19.65 -77.07 8.17
CA ARG A 301 -19.74 -76.75 9.60
C ARG A 301 -21.09 -76.13 9.98
N ASN A 302 -22.01 -76.97 10.37
CA ASN A 302 -23.32 -76.57 10.83
C ASN A 302 -23.15 -76.07 12.25
N ASN A 303 -22.80 -74.78 12.42
CA ASN A 303 -22.73 -74.14 13.74
C ASN A 303 -24.16 -74.07 14.35
N ALA A 304 -24.74 -75.20 14.73
CA ALA A 304 -26.06 -75.32 15.32
C ALA A 304 -25.99 -74.79 16.75
N GLY A 305 -26.06 -73.47 16.92
CA GLY A 305 -26.25 -72.81 18.22
C GLY A 305 -24.99 -72.44 18.99
N GLY A 306 -23.79 -72.49 18.37
CA GLY A 306 -22.58 -71.84 18.89
C GLY A 306 -21.92 -72.49 20.12
N ASN A 307 -22.30 -73.72 20.47
CA ASN A 307 -21.78 -74.44 21.64
C ASN A 307 -21.12 -75.80 21.29
N GLU A 308 -20.73 -75.97 20.02
CA GLU A 308 -20.17 -77.21 19.47
C GLU A 308 -18.65 -77.04 19.23
N ASP A 309 -17.88 -77.38 20.26
CA ASP A 309 -16.45 -77.08 20.33
C ASP A 309 -15.55 -78.31 20.31
N CYS A 310 -16.10 -79.51 20.20
CA CYS A 310 -15.36 -80.77 20.16
C CYS A 310 -15.76 -81.61 18.96
N VAL A 311 -14.79 -82.30 18.37
CA VAL A 311 -15.02 -83.00 17.09
C VAL A 311 -15.09 -84.49 17.31
N GLU A 312 -16.17 -85.10 16.84
CA GLU A 312 -16.31 -86.54 16.72
C GLU A 312 -16.08 -87.01 15.28
N LEU A 313 -15.70 -88.29 15.18
CA LEU A 313 -15.65 -89.06 13.96
C LEU A 313 -16.86 -89.99 13.90
N MET A 314 -17.64 -89.88 12.82
CA MET A 314 -18.82 -90.71 12.58
C MET A 314 -18.47 -91.98 11.78
N PRO A 315 -19.09 -93.14 12.10
CA PRO A 315 -18.84 -94.40 11.40
C PRO A 315 -19.59 -94.43 10.06
N LEU A 316 -19.13 -93.62 9.10
CA LEU A 316 -19.66 -93.51 7.75
C LEU A 316 -18.68 -94.06 6.73
N ASP A 317 -19.18 -94.65 5.65
CA ASP A 317 -18.40 -95.17 4.51
C ASP A 317 -17.89 -94.04 3.58
N THR A 318 -17.36 -92.97 4.18
CA THR A 318 -16.75 -91.83 3.49
C THR A 318 -15.63 -91.25 4.37
N ILE A 319 -14.64 -90.61 3.72
CA ILE A 319 -13.59 -89.88 4.44
C ILE A 319 -14.15 -88.60 5.09
N GLN A 320 -15.23 -88.02 4.55
CA GLN A 320 -15.90 -86.83 5.06
C GLN A 320 -16.92 -87.24 6.14
N ASN A 321 -16.47 -87.40 7.38
CA ASN A 321 -17.29 -87.94 8.46
C ASN A 321 -17.03 -87.28 9.83
N TRP A 322 -16.42 -86.10 9.85
CA TRP A 322 -16.25 -85.32 11.07
C TRP A 322 -17.50 -84.49 11.34
N ASN A 323 -17.84 -84.34 12.62
CA ASN A 323 -18.94 -83.51 13.10
C ASN A 323 -18.51 -82.80 14.38
N ASP A 324 -18.80 -81.50 14.52
CA ASP A 324 -18.67 -80.81 15.80
C ASP A 324 -19.91 -81.02 16.68
N LEU A 325 -19.68 -81.15 17.99
CA LEU A 325 -20.69 -81.36 19.01
C LEU A 325 -20.30 -80.65 20.32
N PRO A 326 -21.24 -80.46 21.25
CA PRO A 326 -20.93 -79.98 22.58
C PRO A 326 -19.95 -80.93 23.28
N CYS A 327 -18.89 -80.39 23.84
CA CYS A 327 -17.83 -81.19 24.49
C CYS A 327 -18.30 -82.05 25.67
N SER A 328 -19.48 -81.74 26.22
CA SER A 328 -20.15 -82.50 27.28
C SER A 328 -20.75 -83.82 26.80
N GLU A 329 -20.96 -83.99 25.48
CA GLU A 329 -21.45 -85.23 24.89
C GLU A 329 -20.59 -86.43 25.29
N LYS A 330 -21.22 -87.58 25.49
CA LYS A 330 -20.51 -88.79 25.92
C LYS A 330 -20.22 -89.67 24.71
N ARG A 331 -18.93 -89.84 24.39
CA ARG A 331 -18.42 -90.72 23.32
C ARG A 331 -17.17 -91.45 23.82
N LYS A 332 -16.79 -92.54 23.16
CA LYS A 332 -15.46 -93.14 23.36
C LYS A 332 -14.43 -92.30 22.62
N GLY A 333 -13.17 -92.27 23.06
CA GLY A 333 -12.07 -91.61 22.36
C GLY A 333 -11.23 -92.60 21.55
N ILE A 334 -10.72 -92.19 20.40
CA ILE A 334 -9.62 -92.89 19.72
C ILE A 334 -8.31 -92.27 20.17
N CYS A 335 -7.43 -93.10 20.69
CA CYS A 335 -6.14 -92.75 21.24
C CYS A 335 -5.01 -93.19 20.32
N GLU A 336 -3.93 -92.41 20.29
CA GLU A 336 -2.71 -92.66 19.54
C GLU A 336 -1.50 -92.68 20.49
N LYS A 337 -0.59 -93.63 20.29
CA LYS A 337 0.68 -93.77 21.03
C LYS A 337 1.90 -93.58 20.16
#